data_AF-A0A914QY85-F1
#
_entry.id   AF-A0A914QY85-F1
#
_cell.length_a   1.000
_cell.length_b   1.000
_cell.length_c   1.000
_cell.angle_alpha   90.00
_cell.angle_beta   90.00
_cell.angle_gamma   90.00
#
_symmetry.space_group_name_H-M   'P 1'
#
loop_
_entity.id
_entity.type
_entity.pdbx_description
1 polymer ?
#
loop_
_entity_poly.entity_id
_entity_poly.type
_entity_poly.pdbx_seq_one_letter_code
_entity_poly.pdbx_strand_id
1 'polypeptide(L)'
;MYYCALALMLSIIAFFQYACFNYVAISVTRRIRRSYFRLILNQSNDFFHVHENQLAINTICADLQTLSVVIIDTLPGIIVATVQLVTAGLISYLLTWRLSWLISAIAVGCGIWIAILQKLIQLETIRETKLISQYNQSIDSQEKYQQLFKQQMNSGIRKGFLQGTLTGSLQFFPFIGWGAAAIYGNWLLDRDLMNLPAYIYVCVSTLIPACVRIGQLPQMLIPLNVLSKLGKTMKSVKKELQKAPLKDYDFNVKQNKKDFLIAFIKAEIGVLSEELNDYPSPTFQHVCKNASSHWFFYIIGFLCCGMVGVSMCALTKLNGNMFEFYNKTNIRTFFNKGSRIALDYLIVGVTTFVCGIIAGGIFGFTSESAIKKLRNFIFNISKHQTKTGVFDTVSIAKHSNIVRWAFDNHLGSFLIAVLAIICAILSNVHKSLTFTFLTSVAFTLQVVAQIFVIRFAEICTENANEVSHSKGLELLQKLETIEHENVDIHLNEINKLHTSYLTFAFRKQYSTIFAKALRFSFIFAVPQVTQAISYAMGSYMVINKILTPVSVYKIVQTIYNAIGGVPIIAQYSHDNTLFPSGIRYAIQNAKLDAVAEIRKVSQFRAPKAKSSLRDAING
;
A
#
# COMPACT_ATOMS: atom_id res chain seq x y z
N MET A 1 -32.44 6.14 10.04
CA MET A 1 -32.69 4.68 10.17
C MET A 1 -32.02 3.88 9.05
N TYR A 2 -32.27 4.14 7.76
CA TYR A 2 -31.65 3.39 6.65
C TYR A 2 -30.11 3.31 6.70
N TYR A 3 -29.41 4.43 6.93
CA TYR A 3 -27.95 4.42 7.07
C TYR A 3 -27.45 3.58 8.24
N CYS A 4 -28.16 3.54 9.37
CA CYS A 4 -27.78 2.69 10.51
C CYS A 4 -27.99 1.21 10.19
N ALA A 5 -29.09 0.85 9.51
CA ALA A 5 -29.34 -0.51 9.06
C ALA A 5 -28.28 -0.98 8.05
N LEU A 6 -27.92 -0.11 7.08
CA LEU A 6 -26.83 -0.36 6.14
C LEU A 6 -25.49 -0.52 6.85
N ALA A 7 -25.20 0.30 7.86
CA ALA A 7 -23.97 0.18 8.65
C ALA A 7 -23.87 -1.17 9.37
N LEU A 8 -24.97 -1.62 9.99
CA LEU A 8 -25.03 -2.92 10.66
C LEU A 8 -24.87 -4.07 9.67
N MET A 9 -25.58 -4.03 8.53
CA MET A 9 -25.47 -5.05 7.50
C MET A 9 -24.05 -5.12 6.92
N LEU A 10 -23.45 -3.98 6.57
CA LEU A 10 -22.10 -3.90 6.05
C LEU A 10 -21.07 -4.38 7.08
N SER A 11 -21.27 -4.04 8.36
CA SER A 11 -20.40 -4.49 9.46
C SER A 11 -20.33 -6.02 9.54
N ILE A 12 -21.49 -6.68 9.51
CA ILE A 12 -21.60 -8.13 9.60
C ILE A 12 -20.97 -8.79 8.36
N ILE A 13 -21.33 -8.34 7.15
CA ILE A 13 -20.84 -8.92 5.91
C ILE A 13 -19.32 -8.75 5.78
N ALA A 14 -18.80 -7.54 6.04
CA ALA A 14 -17.37 -7.25 5.96
C ALA A 14 -16.56 -8.08 6.98
N PHE A 15 -17.11 -8.27 8.18
CA PHE A 15 -16.49 -9.12 9.21
C PHE A 15 -16.35 -10.56 8.72
N PHE A 16 -17.45 -11.17 8.27
CA PHE A 16 -17.43 -12.55 7.79
C PHE A 16 -16.57 -12.72 6.53
N GLN A 17 -16.66 -11.80 5.57
CA GLN A 17 -15.82 -11.80 4.39
C GLN A 17 -14.34 -11.85 4.78
N TYR A 18 -13.87 -10.91 5.59
CA TYR A 18 -12.46 -10.85 5.96
C TYR A 18 -12.04 -12.07 6.81
N ALA A 19 -12.87 -12.48 7.78
CA ALA A 19 -12.57 -13.63 8.65
C ALA A 19 -12.44 -14.94 7.87
N CYS A 20 -13.34 -15.21 6.92
CA CYS A 20 -13.32 -16.42 6.10
C CYS A 20 -12.08 -16.47 5.20
N PHE A 21 -11.78 -15.40 4.45
CA PHE A 21 -10.61 -15.37 3.57
C PHE A 21 -9.29 -15.42 4.34
N ASN A 22 -9.21 -14.76 5.51
CA ASN A 22 -8.03 -14.83 6.37
C ASN A 22 -7.84 -16.23 6.98
N TYR A 23 -8.93 -16.89 7.39
CA TYR A 23 -8.87 -18.28 7.83
C TYR A 23 -8.34 -19.21 6.73
N VAL A 24 -8.86 -19.06 5.50
CA VAL A 24 -8.39 -19.82 4.33
C VAL A 24 -6.91 -19.54 4.08
N ALA A 25 -6.49 -18.27 4.05
CA ALA A 25 -5.10 -17.88 3.82
C ALA A 25 -4.13 -18.52 4.82
N ILE A 26 -4.46 -18.47 6.12
CA ILE A 26 -3.66 -19.08 7.19
C ILE A 26 -3.61 -20.61 7.02
N SER A 27 -4.74 -21.25 6.71
CA SER A 27 -4.81 -22.70 6.55
C SER A 27 -4.01 -23.22 5.34
N VAL A 28 -4.06 -22.50 4.22
CA VAL A 28 -3.31 -22.82 3.00
C VAL A 28 -1.81 -22.60 3.25
N THR A 29 -1.45 -21.47 3.84
CA THR A 29 -0.05 -21.18 4.21
C THR A 29 0.51 -22.25 5.13
N ARG A 30 -0.27 -22.71 6.13
CA ARG A 30 0.11 -23.80 7.03
C ARG A 30 0.37 -25.11 6.31
N ARG A 31 -0.51 -25.50 5.38
CA ARG A 31 -0.36 -26.73 4.60
C ARG A 31 0.88 -26.68 3.72
N ILE A 32 1.11 -25.55 3.03
CA ILE A 32 2.28 -25.40 2.15
C ILE A 32 3.57 -25.40 2.95
N ARG A 33 3.67 -24.61 4.04
CA ARG A 33 4.87 -24.58 4.89
C ARG A 33 5.21 -25.97 5.44
N ARG A 34 4.22 -26.72 5.92
CA ARG A 34 4.44 -28.08 6.46
C ARG A 34 4.89 -29.09 5.41
N SER A 35 4.30 -29.05 4.21
CA SER A 35 4.69 -29.95 3.11
C SER A 35 6.08 -29.59 2.56
N TYR A 36 6.35 -28.29 2.40
CA TYR A 36 7.63 -27.79 1.92
C TYR A 36 8.77 -28.10 2.89
N PHE A 37 8.56 -27.88 4.19
CA PHE A 37 9.55 -28.23 5.20
C PHE A 37 9.89 -29.73 5.21
N ARG A 38 8.88 -30.61 5.14
CA ARG A 38 9.11 -32.06 5.03
C ARG A 38 9.95 -32.43 3.81
N LEU A 39 9.74 -31.75 2.69
CA LEU A 39 10.50 -32.00 1.46
C LEU A 39 11.95 -31.55 1.59
N ILE A 40 12.21 -30.42 2.26
CA ILE A 40 13.57 -29.94 2.57
C ILE A 40 14.31 -30.94 3.46
N LEU A 41 13.66 -31.47 4.51
CA LEU A 41 14.28 -32.44 5.41
C LEU A 41 14.79 -33.70 4.71
N ASN A 42 14.06 -34.14 3.68
CA ASN A 42 14.37 -35.34 2.91
C ASN A 42 15.49 -35.13 1.87
N GLN A 43 16.10 -33.94 1.77
CA GLN A 43 17.18 -33.69 0.83
C GLN A 43 18.55 -34.16 1.34
N SER A 44 19.40 -34.58 0.39
CA SER A 44 20.80 -34.91 0.62
C SER A 44 21.60 -33.67 1.05
N ASN A 45 22.73 -33.88 1.72
CA ASN A 45 23.55 -32.78 2.23
C ASN A 45 24.09 -31.89 1.10
N ASP A 46 24.38 -32.46 -0.07
CA ASP A 46 24.86 -31.75 -1.27
C ASP A 46 23.92 -30.65 -1.76
N PHE A 47 22.60 -30.81 -1.55
CA PHE A 47 21.61 -29.81 -1.92
C PHE A 47 21.82 -28.47 -1.19
N PHE A 48 22.33 -28.52 0.06
CA PHE A 48 22.48 -27.34 0.91
C PHE A 48 23.79 -26.57 0.68
N HIS A 49 24.75 -27.18 -0.02
CA HIS A 49 26.03 -26.57 -0.36
C HIS A 49 25.95 -25.59 -1.53
N VAL A 50 24.89 -25.67 -2.34
CA VAL A 50 24.69 -24.78 -3.48
C VAL A 50 23.99 -23.49 -3.01
N HIS A 51 24.70 -22.35 -3.07
CA HIS A 51 24.15 -21.03 -2.67
C HIS A 51 22.84 -20.67 -3.40
N GLU A 52 22.65 -21.11 -4.64
CA GLU A 52 21.40 -20.90 -5.40
C GLU A 52 20.18 -21.54 -4.71
N ASN A 53 20.35 -22.70 -4.08
CA ASN A 53 19.27 -23.40 -3.38
C ASN A 53 18.85 -22.66 -2.10
N GLN A 54 19.81 -22.05 -1.40
CA GLN A 54 19.54 -21.26 -0.19
C GLN A 54 18.74 -19.97 -0.53
N LEU A 55 19.10 -19.31 -1.63
CA LEU A 55 18.38 -18.15 -2.16
C LEU A 55 16.96 -18.52 -2.64
N ALA A 56 16.80 -19.69 -3.27
CA ALA A 56 15.49 -20.19 -3.70
C ALA A 56 14.54 -20.41 -2.52
N ILE A 57 15.06 -20.95 -1.41
CA ILE A 57 14.29 -21.19 -0.18
C ILE A 57 13.81 -19.87 0.45
N ASN A 58 14.70 -18.89 0.60
CA ASN A 58 14.33 -17.56 1.11
C ASN A 58 13.31 -16.86 0.21
N THR A 59 13.44 -17.04 -1.11
CA THR A 59 12.47 -16.51 -2.09
C THR A 59 11.09 -17.16 -1.91
N ILE A 60 11.03 -18.46 -1.65
CA ILE A 60 9.77 -19.18 -1.41
C ILE A 60 9.08 -18.69 -0.13
N CYS A 61 9.82 -18.43 0.94
CA CYS A 61 9.27 -17.85 2.17
C CYS A 61 8.65 -16.46 1.93
N ALA A 62 9.33 -15.60 1.17
CA ALA A 62 8.80 -14.29 0.77
C ALA A 62 7.58 -14.40 -0.16
N ASP A 63 7.60 -15.35 -1.10
CA ASP A 63 6.50 -15.62 -2.01
C ASP A 63 5.26 -16.14 -1.25
N LEU A 64 5.44 -16.93 -0.18
CA LEU A 64 4.34 -17.41 0.67
C LEU A 64 3.66 -16.29 1.48
N GLN A 65 4.41 -15.28 1.91
CA GLN A 65 3.82 -14.08 2.51
C GLN A 65 3.02 -13.30 1.46
N THR A 66 3.51 -13.23 0.23
CA THR A 66 2.76 -12.60 -0.87
C THR A 66 1.48 -13.37 -1.20
N LEU A 67 1.51 -14.71 -1.15
CA LEU A 67 0.33 -15.57 -1.33
C LEU A 67 -0.76 -15.27 -0.29
N SER A 68 -0.41 -15.09 0.99
CA SER A 68 -1.41 -14.80 2.01
C SER A 68 -2.10 -13.46 1.76
N VAL A 69 -1.35 -12.42 1.36
CA VAL A 69 -1.90 -11.11 0.95
C VAL A 69 -2.82 -11.25 -0.27
N VAL A 70 -2.44 -12.07 -1.26
CA VAL A 70 -3.28 -12.34 -2.44
C VAL A 70 -4.65 -12.89 -2.04
N ILE A 71 -4.67 -13.89 -1.14
CA ILE A 71 -5.90 -14.55 -0.70
C ILE A 71 -6.77 -13.62 0.15
N ILE A 72 -6.15 -12.81 1.02
CA ILE A 72 -6.87 -11.95 1.97
C ILE A 72 -7.45 -10.71 1.28
N ASP A 73 -6.68 -10.03 0.43
CA ASP A 73 -7.08 -8.71 -0.09
C ASP A 73 -7.41 -8.73 -1.59
N THR A 74 -6.61 -9.39 -2.42
CA THR A 74 -6.76 -9.27 -3.89
C THR A 74 -7.92 -10.07 -4.45
N LEU A 75 -8.10 -11.34 -4.04
CA LEU A 75 -9.20 -12.18 -4.54
C LEU A 75 -10.57 -11.60 -4.15
N PRO A 76 -10.82 -11.22 -2.88
CA PRO A 76 -12.09 -10.61 -2.51
C PRO A 76 -12.28 -9.25 -3.18
N GLY A 77 -11.20 -8.46 -3.34
CA GLY A 77 -11.24 -7.19 -4.05
C GLY A 77 -11.73 -7.31 -5.50
N ILE A 78 -11.24 -8.32 -6.24
CA ILE A 78 -11.67 -8.60 -7.62
C ILE A 78 -13.16 -8.97 -7.64
N ILE A 79 -13.60 -9.86 -6.75
CA ILE A 79 -15.00 -10.30 -6.67
C ILE A 79 -15.92 -9.12 -6.34
N VAL A 80 -15.54 -8.28 -5.38
CA VAL A 80 -16.32 -7.09 -5.02
C VAL A 80 -16.38 -6.11 -6.19
N ALA A 81 -15.29 -5.91 -6.93
CA ALA A 81 -15.25 -5.01 -8.08
C ALA A 81 -16.18 -5.48 -9.22
N THR A 82 -16.18 -6.77 -9.54
CA THR A 82 -17.04 -7.33 -10.59
C THR A 82 -18.51 -7.29 -10.20
N VAL A 83 -18.85 -7.69 -8.97
CA VAL A 83 -20.23 -7.63 -8.45
C VAL A 83 -20.72 -6.19 -8.38
N GLN A 84 -19.87 -5.24 -7.98
CA GLN A 84 -20.24 -3.84 -7.94
C GLN A 84 -20.55 -3.29 -9.34
N LEU A 85 -19.80 -3.68 -10.38
CA LEU A 85 -20.10 -3.24 -11.74
C LEU A 85 -21.44 -3.78 -12.23
N VAL A 86 -21.71 -5.07 -12.01
CA VAL A 86 -22.98 -5.69 -12.43
C VAL A 86 -24.15 -5.02 -11.72
N THR A 87 -24.05 -4.84 -10.39
CA THR A 87 -25.12 -4.20 -9.60
C THR A 87 -25.29 -2.72 -9.92
N ALA A 88 -24.20 -1.95 -10.09
CA ALA A 88 -24.27 -0.54 -10.47
C ALA A 88 -24.84 -0.35 -11.88
N GLY A 89 -24.48 -1.23 -12.82
CA GLY A 89 -25.08 -1.27 -14.15
C GLY A 89 -26.58 -1.51 -14.06
N LEU A 90 -27.00 -2.61 -13.41
CA LEU A 90 -28.42 -2.96 -13.27
C LEU A 90 -29.24 -1.82 -12.66
N ILE A 91 -28.80 -1.25 -11.54
CA ILE A 91 -29.50 -0.13 -10.88
C ILE A 91 -29.66 1.06 -11.83
N SER A 92 -28.59 1.42 -12.56
CA SER A 92 -28.61 2.58 -13.46
C SER A 92 -29.50 2.33 -14.69
N TYR A 93 -29.47 1.12 -15.25
CA TYR A 93 -30.31 0.76 -16.40
C TYR A 93 -31.80 0.68 -16.02
N LEU A 94 -32.12 0.19 -14.82
CA LEU A 94 -33.50 0.12 -14.31
C LEU A 94 -34.10 1.51 -14.06
N LEU A 95 -33.31 2.45 -13.54
CA LEU A 95 -33.79 3.81 -13.29
C LEU A 95 -33.95 4.62 -14.58
N THR A 96 -32.89 4.71 -15.38
CA THR A 96 -32.89 5.52 -16.61
C THR A 96 -31.98 4.92 -17.67
N TRP A 97 -32.51 4.03 -18.53
CA TRP A 97 -31.71 3.37 -19.57
C TRP A 97 -31.07 4.33 -20.57
N ARG A 98 -31.73 5.45 -20.91
CA ARG A 98 -31.23 6.45 -21.87
C ARG A 98 -29.95 7.15 -21.39
N LEU A 99 -29.96 7.62 -20.15
CA LEU A 99 -28.81 8.28 -19.52
C LEU A 99 -27.68 7.27 -19.26
N SER A 100 -28.04 6.05 -18.87
CA SER A 100 -27.08 5.00 -18.52
C SER A 100 -26.20 4.57 -19.69
N TRP A 101 -26.70 4.57 -20.94
CA TRP A 101 -25.86 4.31 -22.11
C TRP A 101 -24.71 5.30 -22.26
N LEU A 102 -24.99 6.60 -22.09
CA LEU A 102 -23.98 7.65 -22.17
C LEU A 102 -22.93 7.49 -21.05
N ILE A 103 -23.38 7.30 -19.81
CA ILE A 103 -22.48 7.18 -18.66
C ILE A 103 -21.65 5.91 -18.78
N SER A 104 -22.25 4.78 -19.18
CA SER A 104 -21.52 3.52 -19.41
C SER A 104 -20.41 3.67 -20.45
N ALA A 105 -20.65 4.38 -21.56
CA ALA A 105 -19.62 4.61 -22.57
C ALA A 105 -18.42 5.39 -22.00
N ILE A 106 -18.68 6.47 -21.24
CA ILE A 106 -17.65 7.27 -20.58
C ILE A 106 -16.91 6.44 -19.52
N ALA A 107 -17.66 5.66 -18.73
CA ALA A 107 -17.13 4.89 -17.62
C ALA A 107 -16.26 3.72 -18.09
N VAL A 108 -16.64 3.03 -19.18
CA VAL A 108 -15.81 2.01 -19.84
C VAL A 108 -14.54 2.62 -20.42
N GLY A 109 -14.64 3.76 -21.12
CA GLY A 109 -13.48 4.48 -21.64
C GLY A 109 -12.48 4.87 -20.54
N CYS A 110 -13.01 5.38 -19.42
CA CYS A 110 -12.23 5.68 -18.21
C CYS A 110 -11.53 4.42 -17.66
N GLY A 111 -12.26 3.31 -17.52
CA GLY A 111 -11.71 2.05 -17.03
C GLY A 111 -10.57 1.52 -17.89
N ILE A 112 -10.71 1.57 -19.23
CA ILE A 112 -9.67 1.15 -20.19
C ILE A 112 -8.44 2.05 -20.08
N TRP A 113 -8.63 3.37 -20.01
CA TRP A 113 -7.52 4.32 -19.88
C TRP A 113 -6.71 4.11 -18.59
N ILE A 114 -7.41 3.96 -17.45
CA ILE A 114 -6.78 3.66 -16.16
C ILE A 114 -6.00 2.33 -16.26
N ALA A 115 -6.59 1.30 -16.86
CA ALA A 115 -5.93 0.00 -17.00
C ALA A 115 -4.65 0.06 -17.86
N ILE A 116 -4.65 0.84 -18.95
CA ILE A 116 -3.46 1.08 -19.79
C ILE A 116 -2.36 1.75 -18.97
N LEU A 117 -2.69 2.84 -18.25
CA LEU A 117 -1.72 3.56 -17.43
C LEU A 117 -1.13 2.66 -16.34
N GLN A 118 -1.95 1.86 -15.66
CA GLN A 118 -1.47 0.91 -14.66
C GLN A 118 -0.52 -0.13 -15.26
N LYS A 119 -0.83 -0.64 -16.46
CA LYS A 119 0.05 -1.59 -17.17
C LYS A 119 1.39 -0.94 -17.55
N LEU A 120 1.39 0.32 -18.00
CA LEU A 120 2.62 1.06 -18.30
C LEU A 120 3.48 1.27 -17.04
N ILE A 121 2.86 1.61 -15.91
CA ILE A 121 3.55 1.73 -14.62
C ILE A 121 4.20 0.38 -14.24
N GLN A 122 3.49 -0.74 -14.42
CA GLN A 122 4.03 -2.08 -14.16
C GLN A 122 5.23 -2.43 -15.06
N LEU A 123 5.19 -2.03 -16.33
CA LEU A 123 6.32 -2.28 -17.24
C LEU A 123 7.55 -1.48 -16.81
N GLU A 124 7.37 -0.23 -16.37
CA GLU A 124 8.47 0.56 -15.83
C GLU A 124 8.99 -0.02 -14.51
N THR A 125 8.16 -0.54 -13.60
CA THR A 125 8.67 -1.19 -12.37
C THR A 125 9.50 -2.44 -12.65
N ILE A 126 9.11 -3.25 -13.64
CA ILE A 126 9.89 -4.41 -14.06
C ILE A 126 11.21 -3.97 -14.71
N ARG A 127 11.20 -2.91 -15.52
CA ARG A 127 12.42 -2.36 -16.12
C ARG A 127 13.37 -1.86 -15.04
N GLU A 128 12.83 -1.12 -14.06
CA GLU A 128 13.60 -0.56 -12.95
C GLU A 128 14.26 -1.65 -12.11
N THR A 129 13.53 -2.70 -11.73
CA THR A 129 14.09 -3.83 -10.96
C THR A 129 15.19 -4.57 -11.72
N LYS A 130 15.07 -4.72 -13.05
CA LYS A 130 16.14 -5.26 -13.89
C LYS A 130 17.37 -4.37 -13.89
N LEU A 131 17.20 -3.05 -14.03
CA LEU A 131 18.30 -2.09 -13.97
C LEU A 131 19.02 -2.14 -12.62
N ILE A 132 18.29 -2.31 -11.51
CA ILE A 132 18.88 -2.50 -10.18
C ILE A 132 19.75 -3.76 -10.13
N SER A 133 19.28 -4.88 -10.70
CA SER A 133 20.08 -6.11 -10.73
C SER A 133 21.36 -5.99 -11.58
N GLN A 134 21.29 -5.30 -12.72
CA GLN A 134 22.45 -5.03 -13.57
C GLN A 134 23.44 -4.06 -12.91
N TYR A 135 22.90 -3.04 -12.23
CA TYR A 135 23.65 -2.11 -11.42
C TYR A 135 24.46 -2.84 -10.34
N ASN A 136 23.84 -3.78 -9.61
CA ASN A 136 24.49 -4.57 -8.56
C ASN A 136 25.66 -5.43 -9.08
N GLN A 137 25.62 -5.86 -10.35
CA GLN A 137 26.68 -6.65 -10.97
C GLN A 137 27.84 -5.79 -11.53
N SER A 138 27.67 -4.47 -11.59
CA SER A 138 28.58 -3.55 -12.30
C SER A 138 29.45 -2.67 -11.38
N ILE A 139 29.56 -3.02 -10.10
CA ILE A 139 30.21 -2.22 -9.05
C ILE A 139 31.68 -1.91 -9.40
N ASP A 140 32.36 -2.76 -10.17
CA ASP A 140 33.77 -2.63 -10.50
C ASP A 140 34.10 -1.49 -11.48
N SER A 141 33.12 -0.93 -12.19
CA SER A 141 33.33 0.10 -13.22
C SER A 141 32.54 1.38 -12.93
N GLN A 142 33.21 2.45 -12.50
CA GLN A 142 32.57 3.71 -12.10
C GLN A 142 31.75 4.37 -13.24
N GLU A 143 32.25 4.35 -14.48
CA GLU A 143 31.53 4.94 -15.61
C GLU A 143 30.25 4.17 -15.96
N LYS A 144 30.34 2.84 -16.00
CA LYS A 144 29.20 1.95 -16.26
C LYS A 144 28.13 2.07 -15.16
N TYR A 145 28.57 2.19 -13.91
CA TYR A 145 27.71 2.46 -12.76
C TYR A 145 26.94 3.78 -12.92
N GLN A 146 27.63 4.88 -13.28
CA GLN A 146 26.97 6.17 -13.47
C GLN A 146 25.97 6.17 -14.64
N GLN A 147 26.28 5.45 -15.73
CA GLN A 147 25.38 5.30 -16.87
C GLN A 147 24.11 4.52 -16.51
N LEU A 148 24.24 3.35 -15.86
CA LEU A 148 23.09 2.54 -15.42
C LEU A 148 22.26 3.29 -14.37
N PHE A 149 22.91 4.03 -13.48
CA PHE A 149 22.23 4.87 -12.51
C PHE A 149 21.40 5.97 -13.18
N LYS A 150 21.93 6.65 -14.20
CA LYS A 150 21.19 7.65 -14.97
C LYS A 150 20.00 7.04 -15.71
N GLN A 151 20.14 5.83 -16.25
CA GLN A 151 19.03 5.11 -16.88
C GLN A 151 17.95 4.72 -15.87
N GLN A 152 18.33 4.25 -14.68
CA GLN A 152 17.39 3.96 -13.59
C GLN A 152 16.63 5.22 -13.17
N MET A 153 17.34 6.33 -12.95
CA MET A 153 16.74 7.61 -12.57
C MET A 153 15.71 8.09 -13.62
N ASN A 154 16.02 7.97 -14.91
CA ASN A 154 15.09 8.33 -15.98
C ASN A 154 13.83 7.45 -15.99
N SER A 155 13.97 6.14 -15.71
CA SER A 155 12.82 5.24 -15.57
C SER A 155 11.99 5.61 -14.33
N GLY A 156 12.63 5.96 -13.21
CA GLY A 156 11.97 6.45 -12.00
C GLY A 156 11.18 7.74 -12.22
N ILE A 157 11.76 8.74 -12.89
CA ILE A 157 11.08 10.00 -13.25
C ILE A 157 9.87 9.74 -14.17
N ARG A 158 10.04 8.88 -15.20
CA ARG A 158 8.93 8.49 -16.08
C ARG A 158 7.81 7.80 -15.32
N LYS A 159 8.14 6.92 -14.36
CA LYS A 159 7.16 6.28 -13.49
C LYS A 159 6.42 7.31 -12.62
N GLY A 160 7.11 8.30 -12.05
CA GLY A 160 6.48 9.40 -11.31
C GLY A 160 5.49 10.20 -12.17
N PHE A 161 5.85 10.51 -13.41
CA PHE A 161 4.95 11.18 -14.36
C PHE A 161 3.73 10.31 -14.72
N LEU A 162 3.93 9.02 -14.98
CA LEU A 162 2.83 8.07 -15.24
C LEU A 162 1.90 7.95 -14.03
N GLN A 163 2.46 7.95 -12.81
CA GLN A 163 1.68 7.91 -11.57
C GLN A 163 0.90 9.22 -11.34
N GLY A 164 1.48 10.38 -11.63
CA GLY A 164 0.76 11.66 -11.64
C GLY A 164 -0.38 11.69 -12.65
N THR A 165 -0.13 11.18 -13.86
CA THR A 165 -1.14 11.04 -14.91
C THR A 165 -2.27 10.11 -14.48
N LEU A 166 -1.96 9.00 -13.80
CA LEU A 166 -2.94 8.09 -13.23
C LEU A 166 -3.81 8.80 -12.17
N THR A 167 -3.19 9.47 -11.20
CA THR A 167 -3.90 10.19 -10.13
C THR A 167 -4.78 11.32 -10.68
N GLY A 168 -4.28 12.11 -11.64
CA GLY A 168 -5.06 13.14 -12.32
C GLY A 168 -6.22 12.56 -13.13
N SER A 169 -5.99 11.47 -13.88
CA SER A 169 -7.03 10.78 -14.66
C SER A 169 -8.15 10.25 -13.77
N LEU A 170 -7.81 9.67 -12.61
CA LEU A 170 -8.76 9.14 -11.64
C LEU A 170 -9.76 10.18 -11.14
N GLN A 171 -9.38 11.47 -11.13
CA GLN A 171 -10.27 12.56 -10.74
C GLN A 171 -10.97 13.19 -11.94
N PHE A 172 -10.28 13.32 -13.08
CA PHE A 172 -10.79 13.97 -14.28
C PHE A 172 -12.04 13.29 -14.88
N PHE A 173 -11.99 11.98 -15.09
CA PHE A 173 -13.10 11.26 -15.74
C PHE A 173 -14.40 11.30 -14.94
N PRO A 174 -14.40 11.17 -13.60
CA PRO A 174 -15.59 11.45 -12.81
C PRO A 174 -16.19 12.82 -13.08
N PHE A 175 -15.39 13.89 -13.15
CA PHE A 175 -15.90 15.23 -13.45
C PHE A 175 -16.50 15.34 -14.85
N ILE A 176 -15.87 14.71 -15.86
CA ILE A 176 -16.47 14.63 -17.20
C ILE A 176 -17.80 13.89 -17.15
N GLY A 177 -17.89 12.77 -16.44
CA GLY A 177 -19.12 12.01 -16.32
C GLY A 177 -20.23 12.78 -15.61
N TRP A 178 -19.91 13.53 -14.54
CA TRP A 178 -20.84 14.46 -13.90
C TRP A 178 -21.29 15.60 -14.84
N GLY A 179 -20.38 16.17 -15.61
CA GLY A 179 -20.69 17.21 -16.60
C GLY A 179 -21.57 16.70 -17.73
N ALA A 180 -21.22 15.56 -18.34
CA ALA A 180 -21.99 14.94 -19.41
C ALA A 180 -23.40 14.53 -18.93
N ALA A 181 -23.50 13.97 -17.73
CA ALA A 181 -24.77 13.66 -17.12
C ALA A 181 -25.60 14.90 -16.77
N ALA A 182 -24.96 16.03 -16.42
CA ALA A 182 -25.66 17.29 -16.23
C ALA A 182 -26.23 17.83 -17.55
N ILE A 183 -25.50 17.81 -18.66
CA ILE A 183 -26.04 18.29 -19.96
C ILE A 183 -27.16 17.38 -20.43
N TYR A 184 -26.87 16.09 -20.56
CA TYR A 184 -27.81 15.15 -21.15
C TYR A 184 -28.98 14.88 -20.21
N GLY A 185 -28.73 14.71 -18.91
CA GLY A 185 -29.79 14.54 -17.91
C GLY A 185 -30.74 15.74 -17.87
N ASN A 186 -30.23 16.97 -17.94
CA ASN A 186 -31.08 18.16 -18.00
C ASN A 186 -31.86 18.27 -19.32
N TRP A 187 -31.26 17.85 -20.44
CA TRP A 187 -31.97 17.75 -21.72
C TRP A 187 -33.10 16.71 -21.68
N LEU A 188 -32.93 15.60 -20.96
CA LEU A 188 -34.00 14.62 -20.74
C LEU A 188 -35.12 15.19 -19.87
N LEU A 189 -34.77 15.97 -18.85
CA LEU A 189 -35.73 16.64 -17.96
C LEU A 189 -36.52 17.71 -18.70
N ASP A 190 -35.89 18.51 -19.59
CA ASP A 190 -36.60 19.51 -20.42
C ASP A 190 -37.68 18.89 -21.32
N ARG A 191 -37.57 17.60 -21.63
CA ARG A 191 -38.49 16.87 -22.51
C ARG A 191 -39.48 15.97 -21.75
N ASP A 192 -39.51 16.07 -20.42
CA ASP A 192 -40.31 15.22 -19.53
C ASP A 192 -40.07 13.71 -19.74
N LEU A 193 -38.88 13.33 -20.22
CA LEU A 193 -38.49 11.95 -20.47
C LEU A 193 -37.94 11.24 -19.22
N MET A 194 -37.84 11.97 -18.09
CA MET A 194 -37.29 11.50 -16.83
C MET A 194 -38.13 12.02 -15.65
N ASN A 195 -38.54 11.11 -14.76
CA ASN A 195 -39.49 11.43 -13.69
C ASN A 195 -38.89 12.28 -12.56
N LEU A 196 -37.63 12.01 -12.18
CA LEU A 196 -36.99 12.60 -11.01
C LEU A 196 -35.56 13.04 -11.34
N PRO A 197 -35.20 14.31 -11.10
CA PRO A 197 -33.83 14.80 -11.28
C PRO A 197 -32.79 14.07 -10.40
N ALA A 198 -33.23 13.48 -9.29
CA ALA A 198 -32.38 12.68 -8.41
C ALA A 198 -31.79 11.43 -9.09
N TYR A 199 -32.43 10.90 -10.15
CA TYR A 199 -31.93 9.73 -10.87
C TYR A 199 -30.61 10.00 -11.60
N ILE A 200 -30.37 11.25 -12.01
CA ILE A 200 -29.09 11.67 -12.60
C ILE A 200 -27.97 11.46 -11.57
N TYR A 201 -28.19 11.90 -10.34
CA TYR A 201 -27.22 11.73 -9.26
C TYR A 201 -26.95 10.25 -8.94
N VAL A 202 -28.00 9.43 -8.85
CA VAL A 202 -27.86 8.00 -8.54
C VAL A 202 -27.07 7.28 -9.63
N CYS A 203 -27.37 7.49 -10.91
CA CYS A 203 -26.68 6.80 -12.01
C CYS A 203 -25.18 7.15 -12.06
N VAL A 204 -24.85 8.43 -11.88
CA VAL A 204 -23.44 8.88 -11.94
C VAL A 204 -22.65 8.40 -10.72
N SER A 205 -23.24 8.50 -9.52
CA SER A 205 -22.58 8.12 -8.26
C SER A 205 -22.41 6.61 -8.07
N THR A 206 -23.16 5.77 -8.80
CA THR A 206 -22.99 4.31 -8.75
C THR A 206 -22.06 3.79 -9.85
N LEU A 207 -22.26 4.24 -11.09
CA LEU A 207 -21.65 3.63 -12.28
C LEU A 207 -20.19 4.06 -12.47
N ILE A 208 -19.87 5.35 -12.23
CA ILE A 208 -18.49 5.85 -12.33
C ILE A 208 -17.56 5.18 -11.31
N PRO A 209 -17.88 5.14 -9.99
CA PRO A 209 -17.00 4.47 -9.03
C PRO A 209 -16.81 2.98 -9.29
N ALA A 210 -17.82 2.31 -9.83
CA ALA A 210 -17.72 0.90 -10.20
C ALA A 210 -16.71 0.67 -11.33
N CYS A 211 -16.75 1.48 -12.39
CA CYS A 211 -15.79 1.39 -13.49
C CYS A 211 -14.37 1.81 -13.08
N VAL A 212 -14.23 2.83 -12.22
CA VAL A 212 -12.92 3.22 -11.68
C VAL A 212 -12.30 2.07 -10.87
N ARG A 213 -13.10 1.39 -10.03
CA ARG A 213 -12.62 0.22 -9.26
C ARG A 213 -12.15 -0.92 -10.16
N ILE A 214 -12.83 -1.15 -11.28
CA ILE A 214 -12.40 -2.14 -12.28
C ILE A 214 -11.15 -1.70 -13.05
N GLY A 215 -11.05 -0.42 -13.40
CA GLY A 215 -9.84 0.13 -14.02
C GLY A 215 -8.60 -0.06 -13.15
N GLN A 216 -8.78 -0.19 -11.83
CA GLN A 216 -7.72 -0.44 -10.86
C GLN A 216 -7.34 -1.93 -10.69
N LEU A 217 -8.01 -2.86 -11.38
CA LEU A 217 -7.71 -4.29 -11.28
C LEU A 217 -6.28 -4.66 -11.65
N PRO A 218 -5.63 -4.09 -12.70
CA PRO A 218 -4.24 -4.41 -13.01
C PRO A 218 -3.30 -4.25 -11.80
N GLN A 219 -3.47 -3.20 -10.98
CA GLN A 219 -2.71 -3.02 -9.75
C GLN A 219 -2.96 -4.16 -8.73
N MET A 220 -4.21 -4.61 -8.62
CA MET A 220 -4.57 -5.75 -7.75
C MET A 220 -4.05 -7.11 -8.29
N LEU A 221 -3.74 -7.20 -9.58
CA LEU A 221 -3.19 -8.42 -10.20
C LEU A 221 -1.67 -8.56 -10.02
N ILE A 222 -0.96 -7.52 -9.57
CA ILE A 222 0.51 -7.59 -9.38
C ILE A 222 0.90 -8.74 -8.45
N PRO A 223 0.27 -8.91 -7.27
CA PRO A 223 0.60 -10.01 -6.37
C PRO A 223 0.20 -11.39 -6.94
N LEU A 224 -0.79 -11.46 -7.84
CA LEU A 224 -1.21 -12.70 -8.50
C LEU A 224 -0.15 -13.25 -9.46
N ASN A 225 0.63 -12.39 -10.12
CA ASN A 225 1.74 -12.84 -10.98
C ASN A 225 2.81 -13.61 -10.18
N VAL A 226 2.99 -13.28 -8.90
CA VAL A 226 3.87 -14.02 -7.98
C VAL A 226 3.37 -15.45 -7.80
N LEU A 227 2.06 -15.71 -7.81
CA LEU A 227 1.52 -17.07 -7.72
C LEU A 227 1.93 -17.96 -8.90
N SER A 228 1.95 -17.40 -10.12
CA SER A 228 2.40 -18.15 -11.29
C SER A 228 3.88 -18.53 -11.18
N LYS A 229 4.70 -17.65 -10.60
CA LYS A 229 6.13 -17.88 -10.34
C LYS A 229 6.31 -18.91 -9.23
N LEU A 230 5.58 -18.77 -8.12
CA LEU A 230 5.55 -19.67 -6.97
C LEU A 230 5.11 -21.08 -7.39
N GLY A 231 4.11 -21.19 -8.27
CA GLY A 231 3.67 -22.46 -8.83
C GLY A 231 4.73 -23.14 -9.71
N LYS A 232 5.47 -22.36 -10.51
CA LYS A 232 6.57 -22.87 -11.34
C LYS A 232 7.77 -23.28 -10.48
N THR A 233 8.15 -22.47 -9.50
CA THR A 233 9.25 -22.78 -8.56
C THR A 233 8.90 -23.97 -7.69
N MET A 234 7.67 -24.08 -7.16
CA MET A 234 7.24 -25.28 -6.43
C MET A 234 7.23 -26.52 -7.32
N LYS A 235 6.87 -26.42 -8.61
CA LYS A 235 6.94 -27.54 -9.55
C LYS A 235 8.38 -27.93 -9.91
N SER A 236 9.26 -26.96 -10.16
CA SER A 236 10.67 -27.23 -10.47
C SER A 236 11.38 -27.82 -9.25
N VAL A 237 11.18 -27.22 -8.08
CA VAL A 237 11.66 -27.72 -6.80
C VAL A 237 11.08 -29.11 -6.57
N LYS A 238 9.77 -29.36 -6.68
CA LYS A 238 9.21 -30.72 -6.55
C LYS A 238 9.84 -31.73 -7.52
N LYS A 239 10.16 -31.33 -8.75
CA LYS A 239 10.76 -32.19 -9.79
C LYS A 239 12.25 -32.47 -9.52
N GLU A 240 12.99 -31.51 -8.98
CA GLU A 240 14.37 -31.71 -8.50
C GLU A 240 14.39 -32.53 -7.20
N LEU A 241 13.47 -32.27 -6.28
CA LEU A 241 13.29 -32.99 -5.01
C LEU A 241 12.91 -34.47 -5.22
N GLN A 242 12.25 -34.83 -6.32
CA GLN A 242 11.91 -36.21 -6.68
C GLN A 242 13.07 -36.99 -7.35
N LYS A 243 14.15 -36.30 -7.76
CA LYS A 243 15.26 -36.90 -8.51
C LYS A 243 16.42 -37.41 -7.64
N ALA A 244 16.39 -37.23 -6.32
CA ALA A 244 17.46 -37.69 -5.45
C ALA A 244 17.27 -39.18 -5.06
N PRO A 245 18.02 -40.14 -5.65
CA PRO A 245 18.17 -41.45 -5.03
C PRO A 245 19.03 -41.32 -3.76
N LEU A 246 18.65 -42.08 -2.73
CA LEU A 246 19.54 -42.39 -1.60
C LEU A 246 20.80 -43.05 -2.17
N LYS A 247 21.92 -42.33 -2.19
CA LYS A 247 23.24 -42.93 -2.33
C LYS A 247 24.02 -42.65 -1.07
N ASP A 248 24.33 -43.73 -0.35
CA ASP A 248 25.23 -43.75 0.79
C ASP A 248 26.60 -43.27 0.33
N TYR A 249 26.94 -42.04 0.72
CA TYR A 249 28.32 -41.60 0.79
C TYR A 249 28.54 -41.04 2.19
N ASP A 250 29.22 -41.86 3.00
CA ASP A 250 29.90 -41.40 4.19
C ASP A 250 31.05 -40.49 3.77
N PHE A 251 31.10 -39.26 4.32
CA PHE A 251 32.32 -38.54 4.68
C PHE A 251 31.94 -37.18 5.26
N ASN A 252 31.87 -37.05 6.60
CA ASN A 252 31.96 -35.79 7.35
C ASN A 252 31.09 -34.58 6.91
N VAL A 253 29.87 -34.81 6.39
CA VAL A 253 28.95 -33.75 5.93
C VAL A 253 27.87 -33.35 6.97
N LYS A 254 27.90 -33.94 8.17
CA LYS A 254 26.81 -33.84 9.18
C LYS A 254 26.64 -32.45 9.81
N GLN A 255 27.69 -31.61 9.81
CA GLN A 255 27.67 -30.29 10.45
C GLN A 255 26.89 -29.23 9.63
N ASN A 256 27.07 -29.22 8.30
CA ASN A 256 26.50 -28.19 7.42
C ASN A 256 24.98 -28.28 7.25
N LYS A 257 24.38 -29.49 7.32
CA LYS A 257 22.91 -29.65 7.26
C LYS A 257 22.23 -29.13 8.53
N LYS A 258 22.84 -29.29 9.70
CA LYS A 258 22.37 -28.73 10.97
C LYS A 258 22.44 -27.21 10.95
N ASP A 259 23.59 -26.66 10.56
CA ASP A 259 23.79 -25.21 10.45
C ASP A 259 22.83 -24.57 9.45
N PHE A 260 22.58 -25.24 8.32
CA PHE A 260 21.57 -24.81 7.35
C PHE A 260 20.15 -24.87 7.90
N LEU A 261 19.77 -25.95 8.61
CA LEU A 261 18.44 -26.05 9.21
C LEU A 261 18.22 -25.00 10.29
N ILE A 262 19.24 -24.75 11.10
CA ILE A 262 19.26 -23.68 12.08
C ILE A 262 19.14 -22.33 11.37
N ALA A 263 19.83 -22.11 10.25
CA ALA A 263 19.71 -20.89 9.44
C ALA A 263 18.31 -20.74 8.81
N PHE A 264 17.70 -21.83 8.31
CA PHE A 264 16.35 -21.84 7.76
C PHE A 264 15.31 -21.54 8.85
N ILE A 265 15.44 -22.16 10.02
CA ILE A 265 14.56 -21.94 11.16
C ILE A 265 14.80 -20.52 11.72
N LYS A 266 16.03 -20.01 11.74
CA LYS A 266 16.35 -18.59 12.05
C LYS A 266 15.75 -17.62 11.04
N ALA A 267 15.72 -17.97 9.75
CA ALA A 267 15.08 -17.18 8.70
C ALA A 267 13.55 -17.22 8.81
N GLU A 268 12.97 -18.37 9.20
CA GLU A 268 11.53 -18.54 9.42
C GLU A 268 11.05 -17.89 10.74
N ILE A 269 11.93 -17.80 11.74
CA ILE A 269 11.73 -17.07 13.00
C ILE A 269 12.12 -15.60 12.86
N GLY A 270 12.78 -15.19 11.77
CA GLY A 270 13.11 -13.79 11.52
C GLY A 270 14.00 -13.17 12.61
N VAL A 271 15.10 -13.83 13.01
CA VAL A 271 16.04 -13.29 14.01
C VAL A 271 16.97 -12.22 13.39
N LEU A 272 16.38 -11.17 12.80
CA LEU A 272 17.12 -10.02 12.27
C LEU A 272 16.68 -8.70 12.89
N SER A 273 16.04 -8.71 14.07
CA SER A 273 15.49 -7.51 14.69
C SER A 273 16.01 -7.17 16.10
N GLU A 274 16.90 -7.97 16.71
CA GLU A 274 17.28 -7.78 18.12
C GLU A 274 18.43 -6.80 18.41
N GLU A 275 19.16 -6.30 17.41
CA GLU A 275 20.22 -5.29 17.65
C GLU A 275 19.78 -3.84 17.44
N LEU A 276 18.47 -3.58 17.37
CA LEU A 276 17.89 -2.31 16.92
C LEU A 276 17.78 -1.21 18.01
N ASN A 277 18.50 -1.26 19.14
CA ASN A 277 18.20 -0.37 20.29
C ASN A 277 19.14 0.82 20.57
N ASP A 278 20.34 0.94 19.98
CA ASP A 278 21.33 1.94 20.47
C ASP A 278 21.53 3.27 19.69
N TYR A 279 20.62 3.71 18.81
CA TYR A 279 20.79 4.95 18.04
C TYR A 279 19.47 5.73 17.87
N PRO A 280 19.49 7.07 18.04
CA PRO A 280 18.29 7.89 17.85
C PRO A 280 17.86 7.85 16.37
N SER A 281 16.55 7.72 16.15
CA SER A 281 15.93 7.70 14.83
C SER A 281 16.12 9.04 14.10
N PRO A 282 16.66 9.08 12.86
CA PRO A 282 16.64 10.31 12.08
C PRO A 282 15.19 10.66 11.73
N THR A 283 14.67 11.76 12.27
CA THR A 283 13.32 12.26 11.96
C THR A 283 13.18 12.50 10.46
N PHE A 284 12.00 12.25 9.87
CA PHE A 284 11.68 12.58 8.47
C PHE A 284 12.11 14.01 8.06
N GLN A 285 12.06 14.93 9.02
CA GLN A 285 12.55 16.30 8.88
C GLN A 285 14.04 16.39 8.47
N HIS A 286 14.91 15.53 8.98
CA HIS A 286 16.33 15.48 8.59
C HIS A 286 16.52 14.98 7.15
N VAL A 287 15.70 14.00 6.71
CA VAL A 287 15.71 13.50 5.32
C VAL A 287 15.23 14.59 4.36
N CYS A 288 14.14 15.30 4.70
CA CYS A 288 13.65 16.43 3.92
C CYS A 288 14.63 17.62 3.91
N LYS A 289 15.32 17.89 5.02
CA LYS A 289 16.34 18.95 5.10
C LYS A 289 17.53 18.66 4.19
N ASN A 290 17.88 17.39 3.99
CA ASN A 290 18.91 16.98 3.02
C ASN A 290 18.42 16.99 1.56
N ALA A 291 17.10 16.87 1.33
CA ALA A 291 16.47 17.04 0.02
C ALA A 291 16.22 18.51 -0.37
N SER A 292 16.52 19.47 0.52
CA SER A 292 16.22 20.92 0.42
C SER A 292 16.80 21.68 -0.78
N SER A 293 17.72 21.06 -1.53
CA SER A 293 18.32 21.65 -2.74
C SER A 293 17.32 22.00 -3.84
N HIS A 294 16.07 21.52 -3.76
CA HIS A 294 14.98 21.76 -4.71
C HIS A 294 13.71 22.27 -4.03
N TRP A 295 13.82 23.17 -3.03
CA TRP A 295 12.68 23.73 -2.28
C TRP A 295 11.59 24.35 -3.17
N PHE A 296 11.99 25.03 -4.26
CA PHE A 296 11.05 25.64 -5.19
C PHE A 296 10.09 24.64 -5.84
N PHE A 297 10.60 23.46 -6.22
CA PHE A 297 9.79 22.39 -6.78
C PHE A 297 8.79 21.85 -5.75
N TYR A 298 9.18 21.74 -4.48
CA TYR A 298 8.25 21.34 -3.42
C TYR A 298 7.07 22.30 -3.25
N ILE A 299 7.29 23.62 -3.38
CA ILE A 299 6.21 24.61 -3.30
C ILE A 299 5.20 24.43 -4.43
N ILE A 300 5.69 24.26 -5.67
CA ILE A 300 4.80 24.03 -6.82
C ILE A 300 4.01 22.73 -6.65
N GLY A 301 4.67 21.65 -6.20
CA GLY A 301 4.02 20.38 -5.89
C GLY A 301 2.93 20.52 -4.82
N PHE A 302 3.21 21.27 -3.76
CA PHE A 302 2.25 21.55 -2.68
C PHE A 302 1.04 22.33 -3.18
N LEU A 303 1.24 23.39 -3.97
CA LEU A 303 0.14 24.17 -4.55
C LEU A 303 -0.75 23.31 -5.47
N CYS A 304 -0.14 22.47 -6.31
CA CYS A 304 -0.87 21.55 -7.18
C CYS A 304 -1.66 20.50 -6.37
N CYS A 305 -1.07 19.92 -5.33
CA CYS A 305 -1.78 19.02 -4.40
C CYS A 305 -2.95 19.73 -3.70
N GLY A 306 -2.79 20.99 -3.33
CA GLY A 306 -3.87 21.81 -2.77
C GLY A 306 -5.05 21.94 -3.71
N MET A 307 -4.80 22.29 -4.98
CA MET A 307 -5.85 22.40 -6.01
C MET A 307 -6.56 21.06 -6.25
N VAL A 308 -5.81 19.96 -6.26
CA VAL A 308 -6.35 18.60 -6.34
C VAL A 308 -7.25 18.29 -5.13
N GLY A 309 -6.87 18.66 -3.91
CA GLY A 309 -7.69 18.50 -2.71
C GLY A 309 -8.98 19.34 -2.73
N VAL A 310 -8.91 20.57 -3.22
CA VAL A 310 -10.08 21.48 -3.35
C VAL A 310 -11.15 20.90 -4.28
N SER A 311 -10.76 20.12 -5.27
CA SER A 311 -11.69 19.55 -6.26
C SER A 311 -12.79 18.66 -5.65
N MET A 312 -12.46 17.88 -4.62
CA MET A 312 -13.43 17.03 -3.92
C MET A 312 -14.49 17.87 -3.21
N CYS A 313 -14.12 19.06 -2.75
CA CYS A 313 -15.05 20.03 -2.18
C CYS A 313 -15.87 20.73 -3.27
N ALA A 314 -15.24 21.06 -4.39
CA ALA A 314 -15.91 21.64 -5.56
C ALA A 314 -17.00 20.71 -6.11
N LEU A 315 -16.73 19.39 -6.18
CA LEU A 315 -17.70 18.38 -6.61
C LEU A 315 -19.01 18.47 -5.82
N THR A 316 -18.92 18.47 -4.48
CA THR A 316 -20.12 18.54 -3.64
C THR A 316 -20.85 19.88 -3.78
N LYS A 317 -20.11 20.98 -3.93
CA LYS A 317 -20.71 22.30 -4.14
C LYS A 317 -21.49 22.36 -5.46
N LEU A 318 -20.92 21.83 -6.54
CA LEU A 318 -21.56 21.75 -7.85
C LEU A 318 -22.80 20.84 -7.82
N ASN A 319 -22.70 19.65 -7.20
CA ASN A 319 -23.84 18.74 -7.03
C ASN A 319 -24.96 19.40 -6.22
N GLY A 320 -24.62 20.11 -5.14
CA GLY A 320 -25.62 20.82 -4.37
C GLY A 320 -26.27 21.98 -5.14
N ASN A 321 -25.53 22.69 -5.99
CA ASN A 321 -26.10 23.76 -6.83
C ASN A 321 -27.06 23.17 -7.88
N MET A 322 -26.74 21.98 -8.41
CA MET A 322 -27.63 21.22 -9.29
C MET A 322 -28.96 20.88 -8.58
N PHE A 323 -28.92 20.37 -7.35
CA PHE A 323 -30.15 20.11 -6.58
C PHE A 323 -30.96 21.36 -6.25
N GLU A 324 -30.29 22.49 -5.95
CA GLU A 324 -30.97 23.75 -5.71
C GLU A 324 -31.72 24.25 -6.95
N PHE A 325 -31.14 24.02 -8.13
CA PHE A 325 -31.76 24.37 -9.40
C PHE A 325 -32.99 23.51 -9.68
N TYR A 326 -32.95 22.21 -9.39
CA TYR A 326 -34.12 21.34 -9.56
C TYR A 326 -35.31 21.72 -8.69
N ASN A 327 -35.09 22.42 -7.57
CA ASN A 327 -36.17 22.88 -6.70
C ASN A 327 -36.78 24.23 -7.12
N LYS A 328 -36.12 25.04 -7.96
CA LYS A 328 -36.56 26.39 -8.37
C LYS A 328 -37.03 26.35 -9.83
N THR A 329 -38.32 26.10 -10.04
CA THR A 329 -38.93 25.73 -11.34
C THR A 329 -38.93 26.84 -12.41
N ASN A 330 -38.44 26.49 -13.61
CA ASN A 330 -38.92 26.97 -14.91
C ASN A 330 -38.44 26.00 -16.02
N ILE A 331 -39.36 25.20 -16.56
CA ILE A 331 -39.11 24.01 -17.39
C ILE A 331 -38.37 24.31 -18.70
N ARG A 332 -38.43 25.53 -19.22
CA ARG A 332 -37.79 25.90 -20.50
C ARG A 332 -36.31 26.30 -20.40
N THR A 333 -35.65 26.14 -19.25
CA THR A 333 -34.26 26.59 -19.06
C THR A 333 -33.30 25.55 -18.48
N PHE A 334 -33.67 24.25 -18.39
CA PHE A 334 -32.76 23.24 -17.85
C PHE A 334 -31.52 23.03 -18.73
N PHE A 335 -31.65 23.06 -20.06
CA PHE A 335 -30.51 22.88 -20.97
C PHE A 335 -29.45 23.97 -20.83
N ASN A 336 -29.84 25.24 -20.91
CA ASN A 336 -28.89 26.37 -20.87
C ASN A 336 -28.16 26.47 -19.52
N LYS A 337 -28.87 26.21 -18.42
CA LYS A 337 -28.27 26.20 -17.08
C LYS A 337 -27.48 24.91 -16.82
N GLY A 338 -27.94 23.78 -17.35
CA GLY A 338 -27.25 22.50 -17.31
C GLY A 338 -25.91 22.53 -18.04
N SER A 339 -25.86 23.20 -19.20
CA SER A 339 -24.63 23.46 -19.95
C SER A 339 -23.62 24.28 -19.14
N ARG A 340 -24.07 25.32 -18.42
CA ARG A 340 -23.19 26.11 -17.53
C ARG A 340 -22.62 25.26 -16.39
N ILE A 341 -23.45 24.46 -15.71
CA ILE A 341 -23.00 23.56 -14.64
C ILE A 341 -22.02 22.51 -15.19
N ALA A 342 -22.24 22.01 -16.40
CA ALA A 342 -21.34 21.07 -17.04
C ALA A 342 -19.99 21.69 -17.42
N LEU A 343 -19.98 22.96 -17.84
CA LEU A 343 -18.74 23.71 -18.05
C LEU A 343 -17.96 23.86 -16.73
N ASP A 344 -18.64 24.14 -15.61
CA ASP A 344 -17.99 24.21 -14.30
C ASP A 344 -17.35 22.86 -13.92
N TYR A 345 -18.04 21.74 -14.16
CA TYR A 345 -17.47 20.41 -13.97
C TYR A 345 -16.24 20.17 -14.85
N LEU A 346 -16.30 20.58 -16.12
CA LEU A 346 -15.19 20.44 -17.05
C LEU A 346 -13.97 21.27 -16.61
N ILE A 347 -14.17 22.52 -16.16
CA ILE A 347 -13.10 23.40 -15.68
C ILE A 347 -12.39 22.78 -14.47
N VAL A 348 -13.16 22.31 -13.48
CA VAL A 348 -12.59 21.65 -12.29
C VAL A 348 -11.87 20.35 -12.69
N GLY A 349 -12.45 19.58 -13.61
CA GLY A 349 -11.83 18.37 -14.16
C GLY A 349 -10.48 18.65 -14.84
N VAL A 350 -10.43 19.58 -15.79
CA VAL A 350 -9.18 19.91 -16.51
C VAL A 350 -8.12 20.43 -15.55
N THR A 351 -8.52 21.29 -14.61
CA THR A 351 -7.62 21.84 -13.60
C THR A 351 -7.01 20.73 -12.73
N THR A 352 -7.82 19.80 -12.24
CA THR A 352 -7.33 18.66 -11.45
C THR A 352 -6.45 17.71 -12.23
N PHE A 353 -6.75 17.48 -13.50
CA PHE A 353 -5.93 16.66 -14.38
C PHE A 353 -4.52 17.24 -14.54
N VAL A 354 -4.45 18.54 -14.87
CA VAL A 354 -3.18 19.25 -15.06
C VAL A 354 -2.39 19.32 -13.75
N CYS A 355 -3.03 19.69 -12.64
CA CYS A 355 -2.39 19.72 -11.33
C CYS A 355 -1.92 18.33 -10.88
N GLY A 356 -2.66 17.27 -11.18
CA GLY A 356 -2.27 15.88 -10.86
C GLY A 356 -1.02 15.42 -11.61
N ILE A 357 -0.92 15.75 -12.90
CA ILE A 357 0.27 15.46 -13.72
C ILE A 357 1.49 16.22 -13.21
N ILE A 358 1.33 17.52 -12.97
CA ILE A 358 2.42 18.39 -12.48
C ILE A 358 2.88 17.91 -11.10
N ALA A 359 1.96 17.65 -10.18
CA ALA A 359 2.29 17.15 -8.84
C ALA A 359 3.07 15.83 -8.91
N GLY A 360 2.57 14.83 -9.65
CA GLY A 360 3.25 13.53 -9.72
C GLY A 360 4.62 13.59 -10.43
N GLY A 361 4.75 14.42 -11.47
CA GLY A 361 6.04 14.65 -12.14
C GLY A 361 7.06 15.30 -11.22
N ILE A 362 6.66 16.33 -10.47
CA ILE A 362 7.52 17.05 -9.52
C ILE A 362 7.91 16.14 -8.36
N PHE A 363 6.95 15.44 -7.73
CA PHE A 363 7.26 14.54 -6.62
C PHE A 363 8.16 13.39 -7.07
N GLY A 364 7.91 12.79 -8.24
CA GLY A 364 8.78 11.77 -8.82
C GLY A 364 10.19 12.26 -9.12
N PHE A 365 10.36 13.51 -9.59
CA PHE A 365 11.68 14.10 -9.79
C PHE A 365 12.41 14.35 -8.46
N THR A 366 11.71 14.89 -7.46
CA THR A 366 12.30 15.16 -6.15
C THR A 366 12.68 13.88 -5.41
N SER A 367 11.88 12.81 -5.52
CA SER A 367 12.16 11.53 -4.88
C SER A 367 13.40 10.87 -5.48
N GLU A 368 13.53 10.83 -6.81
CA GLU A 368 14.72 10.31 -7.50
C GLU A 368 15.98 11.14 -7.25
N SER A 369 15.83 12.47 -7.15
CA SER A 369 16.97 13.37 -6.85
C SER A 369 17.48 13.18 -5.41
N ALA A 370 16.58 12.98 -4.45
CA ALA A 370 16.95 12.66 -3.07
C ALA A 370 17.65 11.28 -2.98
N ILE A 371 17.13 10.29 -3.69
CA ILE A 371 17.71 8.94 -3.79
C ILE A 371 19.11 8.99 -4.39
N LYS A 372 19.33 9.78 -5.44
CA LYS A 372 20.66 9.98 -6.03
C LYS A 372 21.67 10.49 -5.02
N LYS A 373 21.30 11.51 -4.23
CA LYS A 373 22.19 12.05 -3.20
C LYS A 373 22.50 11.02 -2.12
N LEU A 374 21.47 10.29 -1.66
CA LEU A 374 21.63 9.24 -0.66
C LEU A 374 22.54 8.12 -1.16
N ARG A 375 22.32 7.63 -2.39
CA ARG A 375 23.14 6.57 -2.99
C ARG A 375 24.56 7.02 -3.25
N ASN A 376 24.79 8.25 -3.70
CA ASN A 376 26.14 8.79 -3.86
C ASN A 376 26.85 8.96 -2.51
N PHE A 377 26.13 9.39 -1.47
CA PHE A 377 26.67 9.49 -0.12
C PHE A 377 27.08 8.11 0.43
N ILE A 378 26.20 7.12 0.34
CA ILE A 378 26.49 5.73 0.74
C ILE A 378 27.64 5.16 -0.09
N PHE A 379 27.65 5.37 -1.41
CA PHE A 379 28.71 4.89 -2.30
C PHE A 379 30.08 5.50 -1.96
N ASN A 380 30.12 6.79 -1.64
CA ASN A 380 31.36 7.46 -1.24
C ASN A 380 31.87 6.92 0.10
N ILE A 381 30.98 6.74 1.09
CA ILE A 381 31.33 6.12 2.38
C ILE A 381 31.85 4.70 2.16
N SER A 382 31.18 3.88 1.35
CA SER A 382 31.62 2.51 1.09
C SER A 382 32.97 2.47 0.39
N LYS A 383 33.23 3.40 -0.55
CA LYS A 383 34.53 3.52 -1.22
C LYS A 383 35.66 3.85 -0.23
N HIS A 384 35.36 4.59 0.83
CA HIS A 384 36.31 4.95 1.88
C HIS A 384 36.50 3.84 2.93
N GLN A 385 35.56 2.88 3.07
CA GLN A 385 35.57 1.91 4.18
C GLN A 385 36.09 0.51 3.85
N THR A 386 36.09 0.00 2.60
CA THR A 386 36.63 -1.35 2.32
C THR A 386 37.33 -1.50 0.95
N LYS A 387 38.56 -2.07 0.99
CA LYS A 387 39.32 -2.61 -0.17
C LYS A 387 38.92 -4.05 -0.51
N THR A 388 37.98 -4.64 0.21
CA THR A 388 37.48 -6.00 0.02
C THR A 388 36.02 -5.91 -0.38
N GLY A 389 35.76 -6.19 -1.65
CA GLY A 389 34.41 -6.20 -2.22
C GLY A 389 33.58 -7.31 -1.58
N VAL A 390 32.40 -6.95 -1.07
CA VAL A 390 31.07 -7.31 -1.58
C VAL A 390 30.09 -6.64 -0.60
N PHE A 391 29.59 -5.46 -0.95
CA PHE A 391 28.42 -4.92 -0.25
C PHE A 391 27.17 -5.58 -0.83
N ASP A 392 26.28 -6.05 0.05
CA ASP A 392 24.93 -6.47 -0.32
C ASP A 392 24.13 -5.25 -0.82
N THR A 393 24.34 -4.88 -2.09
CA THR A 393 23.65 -3.78 -2.78
C THR A 393 22.14 -3.97 -2.83
N VAL A 394 21.67 -5.21 -2.63
CA VAL A 394 20.26 -5.56 -2.40
C VAL A 394 19.69 -4.86 -1.17
N SER A 395 20.48 -4.72 -0.10
CA SER A 395 20.05 -4.00 1.11
C SER A 395 19.89 -2.51 0.83
N ILE A 396 20.86 -1.86 0.18
CA ILE A 396 20.81 -0.43 -0.17
C ILE A 396 19.65 -0.15 -1.14
N ALA A 397 19.41 -1.02 -2.11
CA ALA A 397 18.27 -0.93 -3.02
C ALA A 397 16.92 -1.06 -2.29
N LYS A 398 16.82 -1.97 -1.32
CA LYS A 398 15.62 -2.15 -0.48
C LYS A 398 15.28 -0.87 0.29
N HIS A 399 16.28 -0.22 0.91
CA HIS A 399 16.07 1.02 1.67
C HIS A 399 15.81 2.23 0.77
N SER A 400 16.47 2.32 -0.38
CA SER A 400 16.18 3.34 -1.40
C SER A 400 14.73 3.26 -1.91
N ASN A 401 14.17 2.05 -2.04
CA ASN A 401 12.79 1.85 -2.47
C ASN A 401 11.79 2.26 -1.39
N ILE A 402 12.12 2.03 -0.11
CA ILE A 402 11.34 2.53 1.03
C ILE A 402 11.33 4.06 1.01
N VAL A 403 12.51 4.70 0.85
CA VAL A 403 12.65 6.15 0.70
C VAL A 403 11.75 6.68 -0.41
N ARG A 404 11.78 6.04 -1.58
CA ARG A 404 10.92 6.45 -2.69
C ARG A 404 9.44 6.31 -2.40
N TRP A 405 9.05 5.18 -1.82
CA TRP A 405 7.66 4.86 -1.56
C TRP A 405 6.98 5.85 -0.60
N ALA A 406 7.65 6.39 0.41
CA ALA A 406 7.02 7.45 1.22
C ALA A 406 6.89 8.78 0.49
N PHE A 407 7.87 9.20 -0.31
CA PHE A 407 7.75 10.43 -1.09
C PHE A 407 6.65 10.31 -2.15
N ASP A 408 6.65 9.21 -2.92
CA ASP A 408 5.74 9.00 -4.05
C ASP A 408 4.28 8.75 -3.59
N ASN A 409 4.08 7.93 -2.54
CA ASN A 409 2.72 7.50 -2.15
C ASN A 409 2.16 8.22 -0.92
N HIS A 410 3.00 8.63 0.04
CA HIS A 410 2.51 9.08 1.34
C HIS A 410 2.54 10.59 1.49
N LEU A 411 3.63 11.26 1.14
CA LEU A 411 3.74 12.71 1.29
C LEU A 411 2.72 13.46 0.42
N GLY A 412 2.63 13.11 -0.88
CA GLY A 412 1.66 13.73 -1.79
C GLY A 412 0.21 13.50 -1.35
N SER A 413 -0.15 12.26 -1.00
CA SER A 413 -1.50 11.90 -0.58
C SER A 413 -1.89 12.50 0.78
N PHE A 414 -0.94 12.57 1.72
CA PHE A 414 -1.13 13.25 3.01
C PHE A 414 -1.44 14.73 2.81
N LEU A 415 -0.67 15.43 1.97
CA LEU A 415 -0.88 16.84 1.66
C LEU A 415 -2.24 17.09 1.02
N ILE A 416 -2.64 16.26 0.04
CA ILE A 416 -3.97 16.32 -0.58
C ILE A 416 -5.06 16.18 0.48
N ALA A 417 -4.94 15.20 1.39
CA ALA A 417 -5.95 14.93 2.41
C ALA A 417 -6.06 16.07 3.44
N VAL A 418 -4.94 16.59 3.94
CA VAL A 418 -4.94 17.72 4.90
C VAL A 418 -5.56 18.97 4.28
N LEU A 419 -5.14 19.33 3.07
CA LEU A 419 -5.65 20.52 2.38
C LEU A 419 -7.13 20.37 2.01
N ALA A 420 -7.58 19.16 1.64
CA ALA A 420 -8.99 18.88 1.41
C ALA A 420 -9.85 19.11 2.66
N ILE A 421 -9.40 18.66 3.84
CA ILE A 421 -10.12 18.87 5.11
C ILE A 421 -10.21 20.36 5.45
N ILE A 422 -9.10 21.09 5.33
CA ILE A 422 -9.08 22.54 5.60
C ILE A 422 -10.05 23.27 4.67
N CYS A 423 -9.99 22.99 3.37
CA CYS A 423 -10.88 23.61 2.39
C CYS A 423 -12.35 23.21 2.60
N ALA A 424 -12.61 21.97 3.02
CA ALA A 424 -13.95 21.49 3.33
C ALA A 424 -14.58 22.26 4.49
N ILE A 425 -13.81 22.52 5.55
CA ILE A 425 -14.28 23.30 6.70
C ILE A 425 -14.52 24.75 6.27
N LEU A 426 -13.51 25.40 5.67
CA LEU A 426 -13.58 26.82 5.27
C LEU A 426 -14.73 27.11 4.30
N SER A 427 -14.95 26.24 3.32
CA SER A 427 -16.03 26.44 2.32
C SER A 427 -17.45 26.32 2.89
N ASN A 428 -17.61 25.64 4.02
CA ASN A 428 -18.91 25.40 4.64
C ASN A 428 -19.25 26.37 5.77
N VAL A 429 -18.24 27.00 6.39
CA VAL A 429 -18.42 28.05 7.42
C VAL A 429 -19.37 29.15 6.94
N HIS A 430 -19.30 29.54 5.66
CA HIS A 430 -20.16 30.57 5.09
C HIS A 430 -21.67 30.23 5.15
N LYS A 431 -22.05 28.95 5.13
CA LYS A 431 -23.47 28.55 5.14
C LYS A 431 -24.04 28.46 6.56
N SER A 432 -23.31 27.79 7.44
CA SER A 432 -23.69 27.65 8.85
C SER A 432 -22.49 27.21 9.65
N LEU A 433 -22.07 28.07 10.59
CA LEU A 433 -20.98 27.76 11.51
C LEU A 433 -21.35 26.62 12.46
N THR A 434 -22.56 26.67 13.04
CA THR A 434 -23.01 25.70 14.05
C THR A 434 -23.09 24.29 13.49
N PHE A 435 -23.72 24.11 12.33
CA PHE A 435 -23.85 22.78 11.72
C PHE A 435 -22.51 22.25 11.19
N THR A 436 -21.68 23.13 10.61
CA THR A 436 -20.34 22.74 10.14
C THR A 436 -19.45 22.30 11.30
N PHE A 437 -19.53 22.97 12.45
CA PHE A 437 -18.79 22.58 13.64
C PHE A 437 -19.25 21.22 14.18
N LEU A 438 -20.55 21.03 14.38
CA LEU A 438 -21.14 19.76 14.86
C LEU A 438 -20.78 18.57 13.96
N THR A 439 -20.96 18.74 12.65
CA THR A 439 -20.61 17.69 11.68
C THR A 439 -19.11 17.42 11.66
N SER A 440 -18.26 18.46 11.69
CA SER A 440 -16.79 18.27 11.77
C SER A 440 -16.38 17.48 13.02
N VAL A 441 -16.99 17.75 14.17
CA VAL A 441 -16.73 16.99 15.41
C VAL A 441 -17.17 15.53 15.29
N ALA A 442 -18.34 15.25 14.72
CA ALA A 442 -18.79 13.87 14.50
C ALA A 442 -17.81 13.08 13.61
N PHE A 443 -17.28 13.77 12.59
CA PHE A 443 -16.35 13.22 11.64
C PHE A 443 -14.91 13.07 12.16
N THR A 444 -14.44 13.95 13.06
CA THR A 444 -13.16 13.74 13.76
C THR A 444 -13.26 12.57 14.73
N LEU A 445 -14.38 12.42 15.44
CA LEU A 445 -14.64 11.26 16.29
C LEU A 445 -14.62 9.94 15.51
N GLN A 446 -15.18 9.92 14.30
CA GLN A 446 -15.08 8.77 13.39
C GLN A 446 -13.61 8.39 13.13
N VAL A 447 -12.77 9.36 12.79
CA VAL A 447 -11.35 9.14 12.48
C VAL A 447 -10.62 8.56 13.70
N VAL A 448 -10.82 9.16 14.88
CA VAL A 448 -10.20 8.70 16.12
C VAL A 448 -10.63 7.26 16.44
N ALA A 449 -11.92 6.94 16.29
CA ALA A 449 -12.43 5.59 16.49
C ALA A 449 -11.79 4.57 15.52
N GLN A 450 -11.61 4.94 14.24
CA GLN A 450 -10.95 4.09 13.26
C GLN A 450 -9.47 3.87 13.58
N ILE A 451 -8.74 4.92 13.95
CA ILE A 451 -7.32 4.82 14.33
C ILE A 451 -7.16 3.90 15.56
N PHE A 452 -8.03 4.05 16.57
CA PHE A 452 -8.00 3.21 17.76
C PHE A 452 -8.16 1.72 17.41
N VAL A 453 -9.14 1.38 16.58
CA VAL A 453 -9.38 -0.02 16.17
C VAL A 453 -8.22 -0.56 15.31
N ILE A 454 -7.66 0.27 14.42
CA ILE A 454 -6.48 -0.08 13.62
C ILE A 454 -5.30 -0.44 14.53
N ARG A 455 -5.01 0.41 15.52
CA ARG A 455 -3.94 0.20 16.51
C ARG A 455 -4.18 -1.01 17.39
N PHE A 456 -5.40 -1.20 17.86
CA PHE A 456 -5.77 -2.36 18.65
C PHE A 456 -5.49 -3.67 17.90
N ALA A 457 -5.89 -3.75 16.63
CA ALA A 457 -5.63 -4.92 15.81
C ALA A 457 -4.13 -5.14 15.55
N GLU A 458 -3.36 -4.08 15.37
CA GLU A 458 -1.89 -4.13 15.21
C GLU A 458 -1.21 -4.68 16.47
N ILE A 459 -1.54 -4.16 17.66
CA ILE A 459 -1.00 -4.63 18.94
C ILE A 459 -1.32 -6.12 19.14
N CYS A 460 -2.55 -6.56 18.82
CA CYS A 460 -2.89 -7.98 18.88
C CYS A 460 -2.02 -8.84 17.96
N THR A 461 -1.63 -8.31 16.79
CA THR A 461 -0.77 -9.02 15.84
C THR A 461 0.69 -9.01 16.24
N GLU A 462 1.18 -7.91 16.79
CA GLU A 462 2.54 -7.80 17.31
C GLU A 462 2.73 -8.76 18.49
N ASN A 463 1.86 -8.72 19.49
CA ASN A 463 1.87 -9.66 20.61
C ASN A 463 1.77 -11.13 20.14
N ALA A 464 1.02 -11.40 19.08
CA ALA A 464 0.92 -12.73 18.50
C ALA A 464 2.23 -13.17 17.82
N ASN A 465 2.88 -12.26 17.11
CA ASN A 465 4.14 -12.53 16.46
C ASN A 465 5.26 -12.66 17.51
N GLU A 466 5.38 -11.77 18.48
CA GLU A 466 6.37 -11.83 19.56
C GLU A 466 6.31 -13.15 20.34
N VAL A 467 5.11 -13.57 20.74
CA VAL A 467 4.91 -14.86 21.42
C VAL A 467 5.29 -16.04 20.51
N SER A 468 5.05 -15.92 19.21
CA SER A 468 5.49 -16.93 18.24
C SER A 468 7.02 -16.92 18.12
N HIS A 469 7.65 -15.75 18.04
CA HIS A 469 9.09 -15.55 17.93
C HIS A 469 9.83 -16.09 19.16
N SER A 470 9.37 -15.76 20.37
CA SER A 470 9.98 -16.24 21.62
C SER A 470 9.92 -17.77 21.72
N LYS A 471 8.80 -18.38 21.34
CA LYS A 471 8.69 -19.84 21.26
C LYS A 471 9.59 -20.43 20.18
N GLY A 472 9.78 -19.71 19.08
CA GLY A 472 10.75 -20.05 18.05
C GLY A 472 12.19 -20.06 18.58
N LEU A 473 12.59 -19.01 19.31
CA LEU A 473 13.93 -18.88 19.90
C LEU A 473 14.22 -19.98 20.92
N GLU A 474 13.26 -20.32 21.78
CA GLU A 474 13.37 -21.45 22.72
C GLU A 474 13.63 -22.78 21.99
N LEU A 475 12.96 -22.99 20.86
CA LEU A 475 13.12 -24.19 20.05
C LEU A 475 14.43 -24.20 19.26
N LEU A 476 14.89 -23.04 18.80
CA LEU A 476 16.22 -22.87 18.18
C LEU A 476 17.33 -23.22 19.18
N GLN A 477 17.25 -22.72 20.41
CA GLN A 477 18.21 -23.06 21.46
C GLN A 477 18.22 -24.55 21.73
N LYS A 478 17.04 -25.19 21.82
CA LYS A 478 16.92 -26.65 21.95
C LYS A 478 17.53 -27.40 20.77
N LEU A 479 17.43 -26.89 19.55
CA LEU A 479 18.06 -27.47 18.36
C LEU A 479 19.59 -27.28 18.36
N GLU A 480 20.08 -26.14 18.84
CA GLU A 480 21.51 -25.87 18.97
C GLU A 480 22.14 -26.81 20.01
N THR A 481 21.45 -27.08 21.12
CA THR A 481 21.91 -27.99 22.20
C THR A 481 21.95 -29.48 21.85
N ILE A 482 21.31 -29.92 20.76
CA ILE A 482 21.37 -31.33 20.31
C ILE A 482 22.72 -31.55 19.62
N GLU A 483 23.71 -32.11 20.33
CA GLU A 483 25.06 -32.40 19.83
C GLU A 483 25.14 -33.61 18.86
N HIS A 484 26.28 -33.72 18.18
CA HIS A 484 26.62 -34.45 16.93
C HIS A 484 26.31 -35.96 16.79
N GLU A 485 25.72 -36.64 17.78
CA GLU A 485 25.48 -38.08 17.69
C GLU A 485 24.11 -38.38 17.06
N ASN A 486 24.14 -38.66 15.75
CA ASN A 486 23.05 -39.24 14.93
C ASN A 486 21.94 -38.29 14.45
N VAL A 487 22.28 -37.48 13.44
CA VAL A 487 21.35 -36.66 12.64
C VAL A 487 20.15 -37.45 12.11
N ASP A 488 20.30 -38.74 11.77
CA ASP A 488 19.21 -39.57 11.22
C ASP A 488 18.15 -39.96 12.25
N ILE A 489 18.56 -40.18 13.51
CA ILE A 489 17.62 -40.44 14.63
C ILE A 489 16.92 -39.15 15.03
N HIS A 490 17.61 -38.00 14.95
CA HIS A 490 17.07 -36.69 15.31
C HIS A 490 16.23 -35.98 14.22
N LEU A 491 16.26 -36.40 12.95
CA LEU A 491 15.40 -35.82 11.90
C LEU A 491 13.90 -35.90 12.24
N ASN A 492 13.48 -37.01 12.85
CA ASN A 492 12.11 -37.19 13.34
C ASN A 492 11.79 -36.24 14.51
N GLU A 493 12.76 -35.99 15.37
CA GLU A 493 12.63 -35.09 16.50
C GLU A 493 12.58 -33.61 16.05
N ILE A 494 13.43 -33.22 15.11
CA ILE A 494 13.41 -31.91 14.46
C ILE A 494 12.07 -31.66 13.76
N ASN A 495 11.56 -32.64 13.01
CA ASN A 495 10.26 -32.55 12.37
C ASN A 495 9.12 -32.40 13.38
N LYS A 496 9.22 -33.09 14.53
CA LYS A 496 8.26 -32.99 15.63
C LYS A 496 8.32 -31.61 16.30
N LEU A 497 9.52 -31.06 16.52
CA LEU A 497 9.74 -29.73 17.09
C LEU A 497 9.22 -28.62 16.15
N HIS A 498 9.55 -28.68 14.86
CA HIS A 498 9.06 -27.73 13.86
C HIS A 498 7.54 -27.79 13.67
N THR A 499 6.97 -29.00 13.64
CA THR A 499 5.51 -29.17 13.57
C THR A 499 4.82 -28.59 14.81
N SER A 500 5.44 -28.72 16.00
CA SER A 500 4.98 -28.10 17.24
C SER A 500 5.01 -26.58 17.15
N TYR A 501 6.14 -26.00 16.70
CA TYR A 501 6.29 -24.56 16.44
C TYR A 501 5.23 -24.03 15.48
N LEU A 502 5.10 -24.63 14.29
CA LEU A 502 4.13 -24.20 13.30
C LEU A 502 2.71 -24.26 13.86
N THR A 503 2.37 -25.33 14.58
CA THR A 503 1.02 -25.46 15.16
C THR A 503 0.75 -24.37 16.21
N PHE A 504 1.76 -24.02 17.02
CA PHE A 504 1.68 -22.91 17.97
C PHE A 504 1.54 -21.54 17.28
N ALA A 505 2.45 -21.23 16.34
CA ALA A 505 2.45 -19.98 15.59
C ALA A 505 1.12 -19.79 14.83
N PHE A 506 0.63 -20.83 14.16
CA PHE A 506 -0.66 -20.77 13.48
C PHE A 506 -1.83 -20.63 14.44
N ARG A 507 -1.84 -21.33 15.59
CA ARG A 507 -2.88 -21.14 16.62
C ARG A 507 -2.94 -19.69 17.09
N LYS A 508 -1.77 -19.06 17.26
CA LYS A 508 -1.69 -17.65 17.63
C LYS A 508 -2.18 -16.75 16.48
N GLN A 509 -1.79 -17.01 15.24
CA GLN A 509 -2.35 -16.31 14.07
C GLN A 509 -3.87 -16.42 13.97
N TYR A 510 -4.45 -17.62 14.23
CA TYR A 510 -5.91 -17.81 14.28
C TYR A 510 -6.58 -16.92 15.33
N SER A 511 -5.96 -16.71 16.50
CA SER A 511 -6.50 -15.81 17.52
C SER A 511 -6.56 -14.34 17.07
N THR A 512 -5.69 -13.92 16.15
CA THR A 512 -5.69 -12.54 15.62
C THR A 512 -6.73 -12.28 14.53
N ILE A 513 -7.34 -13.34 13.97
CA ILE A 513 -8.31 -13.19 12.87
C ILE A 513 -9.48 -12.32 13.30
N PHE A 514 -9.99 -12.54 14.51
CA PHE A 514 -11.11 -11.76 15.06
C PHE A 514 -10.79 -10.27 15.09
N ALA A 515 -9.63 -9.89 15.65
CA ALA A 515 -9.19 -8.49 15.74
C ALA A 515 -9.01 -7.85 14.35
N LYS A 516 -8.40 -8.58 13.39
CA LYS A 516 -8.23 -8.08 12.01
C LYS A 516 -9.57 -7.93 11.27
N ALA A 517 -10.48 -8.88 11.44
CA ALA A 517 -11.81 -8.83 10.84
C ALA A 517 -12.66 -7.70 11.43
N LEU A 518 -12.55 -7.46 12.74
CA LEU A 518 -13.18 -6.32 13.41
C LEU A 518 -12.65 -5.00 12.86
N ARG A 519 -11.32 -4.86 12.69
CA ARG A 519 -10.72 -3.70 12.01
C ARG A 519 -11.32 -3.47 10.63
N PHE A 520 -11.37 -4.50 9.80
CA PHE A 520 -11.91 -4.37 8.44
C PHE A 520 -13.39 -3.93 8.44
N SER A 521 -14.21 -4.51 9.32
CA SER A 521 -15.62 -4.19 9.47
C SER A 521 -15.87 -2.72 9.89
N PHE A 522 -15.13 -2.24 10.90
CA PHE A 522 -15.29 -0.87 11.42
C PHE A 522 -14.90 0.20 10.38
N ILE A 523 -13.95 -0.09 9.50
CA ILE A 523 -13.55 0.83 8.42
C ILE A 523 -14.76 1.17 7.51
N PHE A 524 -15.65 0.21 7.26
CA PHE A 524 -16.83 0.42 6.41
C PHE A 524 -18.08 0.86 7.20
N ALA A 525 -18.25 0.41 8.44
CA ALA A 525 -19.46 0.66 9.22
C ALA A 525 -19.50 2.07 9.84
N VAL A 526 -18.41 2.51 10.48
CA VAL A 526 -18.37 3.79 11.22
C VAL A 526 -18.69 4.99 10.30
N PRO A 527 -18.18 5.10 9.06
CA PRO A 527 -18.55 6.21 8.17
C PRO A 527 -20.04 6.30 7.88
N GLN A 528 -20.73 5.17 7.78
CA GLN A 528 -22.18 5.13 7.52
C GLN A 528 -22.98 5.57 8.75
N VAL A 529 -22.53 5.20 9.95
CA VAL A 529 -23.11 5.68 11.21
C VAL A 529 -22.93 7.20 11.35
N THR A 530 -21.74 7.72 11.06
CA THR A 530 -21.46 9.16 11.13
C THR A 530 -22.31 9.96 10.15
N GLN A 531 -22.52 9.44 8.93
CA GLN A 531 -23.46 10.03 7.98
C GLN A 531 -24.89 10.02 8.53
N ALA A 532 -25.33 8.92 9.15
CA ALA A 532 -26.65 8.83 9.77
C ALA A 532 -26.86 9.90 10.85
N ILE A 533 -25.87 10.07 11.74
CA ILE A 533 -25.88 11.08 12.81
C ILE A 533 -25.91 12.48 12.21
N SER A 534 -25.05 12.75 11.23
CA SER A 534 -24.95 14.06 10.57
C SER A 534 -26.24 14.45 9.87
N TYR A 535 -26.90 13.51 9.18
CA TYR A 535 -28.20 13.76 8.54
C TYR A 535 -29.34 13.85 9.56
N ALA A 536 -29.30 13.13 10.68
CA ALA A 536 -30.28 13.28 11.75
C ALA A 536 -30.19 14.68 12.38
N MET A 537 -28.99 15.13 12.74
CA MET A 537 -28.75 16.50 13.21
C MET A 537 -29.19 17.54 12.16
N GLY A 538 -28.87 17.29 10.89
CA GLY A 538 -29.29 18.14 9.79
C GLY A 538 -30.82 18.24 9.64
N SER A 539 -31.54 17.12 9.76
CA SER A 539 -33.00 17.09 9.70
C SER A 539 -33.64 17.90 10.83
N TYR A 540 -33.10 17.83 12.04
CA TYR A 540 -33.55 18.64 13.18
C TYR A 540 -33.43 20.14 12.89
N MET A 541 -32.31 20.57 12.31
CA MET A 541 -32.11 21.98 11.93
C MET A 541 -32.99 22.43 10.75
N VAL A 542 -33.34 21.51 9.85
CA VAL A 542 -34.28 21.77 8.75
C VAL A 542 -35.70 21.95 9.29
N ILE A 543 -36.14 21.12 10.25
CA ILE A 543 -37.45 21.25 10.91
C ILE A 543 -37.58 22.61 11.61
N ASN A 544 -36.50 23.05 12.28
CA ASN A 544 -36.44 24.35 12.92
C ASN A 544 -36.25 25.53 11.94
N LYS A 545 -36.27 25.28 10.62
CA LYS A 545 -36.11 26.28 9.54
C LYS A 545 -34.79 27.07 9.59
N ILE A 546 -33.76 26.55 10.26
CA ILE A 546 -32.43 27.17 10.34
C ILE A 546 -31.66 26.95 9.03
N LEU A 547 -31.84 25.78 8.42
CA LEU A 547 -31.08 25.33 7.25
C LEU A 547 -32.01 24.75 6.18
N THR A 548 -31.59 24.86 4.91
CA THR A 548 -32.28 24.21 3.78
C THR A 548 -31.76 22.79 3.60
N PRO A 549 -32.56 21.82 3.10
CA PRO A 549 -32.11 20.44 2.90
C PRO A 549 -30.89 20.34 1.97
N VAL A 550 -30.81 21.23 0.97
CA VAL A 550 -29.67 21.31 0.05
C VAL A 550 -28.41 21.79 0.77
N SER A 551 -28.52 22.75 1.70
CA SER A 551 -27.37 23.21 2.48
C SER A 551 -26.83 22.11 3.41
N VAL A 552 -27.72 21.30 4.02
CA VAL A 552 -27.35 20.13 4.82
C VAL A 552 -26.58 19.12 3.97
N TYR A 553 -27.11 18.76 2.79
CA TYR A 553 -26.42 17.88 1.84
C TYR A 553 -25.02 18.40 1.49
N LYS A 554 -24.92 19.70 1.12
CA LYS A 554 -23.65 20.32 0.74
C LYS A 554 -22.62 20.20 1.88
N ILE A 555 -23.00 20.46 3.13
CA ILE A 555 -22.07 20.43 4.27
C ILE A 555 -21.62 18.98 4.57
N VAL A 556 -22.57 18.05 4.73
CA VAL A 556 -22.27 16.66 5.09
C VAL A 556 -21.41 15.97 4.03
N GLN A 557 -21.76 16.10 2.75
CA GLN A 557 -21.01 15.42 1.68
C GLN A 557 -19.64 16.05 1.40
N THR A 558 -19.45 17.34 1.67
CA THR A 558 -18.15 18.00 1.47
C THR A 558 -17.15 17.49 2.50
N ILE A 559 -17.59 17.40 3.77
CA ILE A 559 -16.76 16.87 4.85
C ILE A 559 -16.52 15.37 4.66
N TYR A 560 -17.54 14.60 4.27
CA TYR A 560 -17.41 13.17 3.99
C TYR A 560 -16.37 12.87 2.89
N ASN A 561 -16.45 13.56 1.75
CA ASN A 561 -15.51 13.36 0.64
C ASN A 561 -14.08 13.78 1.00
N ALA A 562 -13.90 14.81 1.83
CA ALA A 562 -12.58 15.23 2.31
C ALA A 562 -11.93 14.22 3.26
N ILE A 563 -12.74 13.53 4.08
CA ILE A 563 -12.25 12.56 5.07
C ILE A 563 -11.88 11.21 4.46
N GLY A 564 -12.32 10.92 3.23
CA GLY A 564 -11.89 9.73 2.49
C GLY A 564 -10.36 9.57 2.42
N GLY A 565 -9.58 10.64 2.56
CA GLY A 565 -8.11 10.62 2.60
C GLY A 565 -7.48 10.28 3.96
N VAL A 566 -8.25 10.22 5.05
CA VAL A 566 -7.70 10.05 6.41
C VAL A 566 -7.06 8.69 6.69
N PRO A 567 -7.54 7.56 6.15
CA PRO A 567 -6.82 6.28 6.26
C PRO A 567 -5.38 6.38 5.73
N ILE A 568 -5.15 7.21 4.71
CA ILE A 568 -3.83 7.46 4.12
C ILE A 568 -2.95 8.29 5.07
N ILE A 569 -3.54 9.26 5.78
CA ILE A 569 -2.88 10.03 6.83
C ILE A 569 -2.45 9.10 7.99
N ALA A 570 -3.34 8.20 8.42
CA ALA A 570 -3.07 7.25 9.49
C ALA A 570 -1.93 6.27 9.11
N GLN A 571 -1.93 5.76 7.88
CA GLN A 571 -0.84 4.94 7.34
C GLN A 571 0.50 5.71 7.35
N TYR A 572 0.52 6.95 6.86
CA TYR A 572 1.73 7.78 6.87
C TYR A 572 2.30 7.99 8.27
N SER A 573 1.45 8.22 9.27
CA SER A 573 1.89 8.38 10.67
C SER A 573 2.58 7.12 11.22
N HIS A 574 2.15 5.93 10.76
CA HIS A 574 2.74 4.65 11.15
C HIS A 574 4.04 4.35 10.38
N ASP A 575 4.11 4.70 9.10
CA ASP A 575 5.30 4.44 8.30
C ASP A 575 6.43 5.43 8.57
N ASN A 576 6.11 6.64 9.01
CA ASN A 576 7.09 7.62 9.48
C ASN A 576 7.91 7.13 10.69
N THR A 577 7.39 6.19 11.49
CA THR A 577 8.16 5.55 12.56
C THR A 577 9.05 4.41 12.04
N LEU A 578 8.71 3.79 10.91
CA LEU A 578 9.44 2.69 10.26
C LEU A 578 10.54 3.17 9.28
N PHE A 579 10.39 4.37 8.73
CA PHE A 579 11.37 4.98 7.83
C PHE A 579 12.77 5.15 8.44
N PRO A 580 12.88 5.70 9.66
CA PRO A 580 14.16 5.88 10.33
C PRO A 580 14.79 4.55 10.73
N SER A 581 13.99 3.53 11.07
CA SER A 581 14.48 2.22 11.49
C SER A 581 15.05 1.40 10.33
N GLY A 582 14.53 1.54 9.11
CA GLY A 582 15.11 0.90 7.92
C GLY A 582 16.49 1.48 7.55
N ILE A 583 16.62 2.81 7.52
CA ILE A 583 17.92 3.46 7.26
C ILE A 583 18.93 3.13 8.36
N ARG A 584 18.49 3.03 9.62
CA ARG A 584 19.27 2.57 10.77
C ARG A 584 19.80 1.14 10.56
N TYR A 585 18.96 0.21 10.12
CA TYR A 585 19.35 -1.17 9.82
C TYR A 585 20.40 -1.25 8.70
N ALA A 586 20.27 -0.44 7.65
CA ALA A 586 21.24 -0.39 6.54
C ALA A 586 22.63 0.10 6.99
N ILE A 587 22.66 1.16 7.80
CA ILE A 587 23.90 1.75 8.32
C ILE A 587 24.55 0.80 9.35
N GLN A 588 23.74 0.12 10.16
CA GLN A 588 24.21 -0.81 11.18
C GLN A 588 24.79 -2.08 10.58
N ASN A 589 24.14 -2.68 9.57
CA ASN A 589 24.71 -3.82 8.85
C ASN A 589 26.00 -3.45 8.13
N ALA A 590 26.06 -2.28 7.49
CA ALA A 590 27.30 -1.79 6.88
C ALA A 590 28.45 -1.63 7.92
N LYS A 591 28.12 -1.19 9.14
CA LYS A 591 29.10 -1.10 10.25
C LYS A 591 29.49 -2.48 10.80
N LEU A 592 28.54 -3.40 10.95
CA LEU A 592 28.78 -4.76 11.45
C LEU A 592 29.63 -5.58 10.48
N ASP A 593 29.36 -5.48 9.17
CA ASP A 593 30.16 -6.11 8.13
C ASP A 593 31.58 -5.52 8.10
N ALA A 594 31.69 -4.19 8.25
CA ALA A 594 33.00 -3.54 8.39
C ALA A 594 33.74 -3.99 9.66
N VAL A 595 33.07 -4.12 10.81
CA VAL A 595 33.68 -4.60 12.07
C VAL A 595 34.06 -6.08 11.98
N ALA A 596 33.27 -6.91 11.30
CA ALA A 596 33.56 -8.32 11.05
C ALA A 596 34.77 -8.48 10.13
N GLU A 597 34.89 -7.66 9.09
CA GLU A 597 36.10 -7.60 8.25
C GLU A 597 37.30 -7.05 9.01
N ILE A 598 37.14 -6.00 9.81
CA ILE A 598 38.22 -5.48 10.68
C ILE A 598 38.66 -6.56 11.68
N ARG A 599 37.75 -7.39 12.21
CA ARG A 599 38.12 -8.55 13.05
C ARG A 599 38.95 -9.56 12.27
N LYS A 600 38.53 -9.93 11.05
CA LYS A 600 39.28 -10.83 10.15
C LYS A 600 40.66 -10.27 9.79
N VAL A 601 40.77 -8.96 9.53
CA VAL A 601 42.04 -8.28 9.22
C VAL A 601 42.92 -8.09 10.47
N SER A 602 42.31 -7.88 11.64
CA SER A 602 43.02 -7.72 12.93
C SER A 602 43.62 -9.01 13.47
N GLN A 603 43.10 -10.17 13.04
CA GLN A 603 43.76 -11.46 13.27
C GLN A 603 45.06 -11.61 12.46
N PHE A 604 45.32 -10.74 11.47
CA PHE A 604 46.48 -10.81 10.59
C PHE A 604 47.47 -9.63 10.69
N ARG A 605 47.23 -8.54 11.45
CA ARG A 605 48.19 -7.42 11.55
C ARG A 605 48.32 -6.75 12.93
N ALA A 606 49.58 -6.37 13.19
CA ALA A 606 50.19 -5.81 14.40
C ALA A 606 49.49 -4.56 15.03
N PRO A 607 49.70 -4.31 16.34
CA PRO A 607 48.90 -3.40 17.19
C PRO A 607 48.90 -1.90 16.84
N LYS A 608 49.78 -1.41 15.96
CA LYS A 608 49.89 0.04 15.65
C LYS A 608 48.73 0.61 14.81
N ALA A 609 47.87 -0.21 14.20
CA ALA A 609 46.72 0.24 13.40
C ALA A 609 45.45 0.53 14.23
N LYS A 610 45.44 0.23 15.54
CA LYS A 610 44.25 0.39 16.40
C LYS A 610 43.99 1.84 16.85
N SER A 611 45.01 2.69 16.95
CA SER A 611 44.83 4.08 17.38
C SER A 611 44.27 4.96 16.25
N SER A 612 44.82 4.87 15.04
CA SER A 612 44.35 5.67 13.89
C SER A 612 42.94 5.33 13.44
N LEU A 613 42.46 4.10 13.70
CA LEU A 613 41.09 3.69 13.36
C LEU A 613 40.05 4.21 14.36
N ARG A 614 40.44 4.43 15.63
CA ARG A 614 39.54 4.96 16.66
C ARG A 614 39.20 6.42 16.40
N ASP A 615 40.15 7.18 15.87
CA ASP A 615 39.97 8.59 15.51
C ASP A 615 39.13 8.76 14.24
N ALA A 616 39.13 7.77 13.33
CA ALA A 616 38.31 7.78 12.10
C ALA A 616 36.85 7.35 12.31
N ILE A 617 36.53 6.65 13.41
CA ILE A 617 35.16 6.22 13.76
C ILE A 617 34.40 7.33 14.52
N ASN A 618 35.13 8.25 15.14
CA ASN A 618 34.56 9.34 15.96
C ASN A 618 34.31 10.66 15.18
N GLY A 619 34.74 10.75 13.92
CA GLY A 619 34.42 11.85 12.99
C GLY A 619 33.37 11.42 11.98
#